data_AF-A0A8S3A8T7-F1
#
_entry.id   AF-A0A8S3A8T7-F1
#
_cell.length_a   1.000
_cell.length_b   1.000
_cell.length_c   1.000
_cell.angle_alpha   90.00
_cell.angle_beta   90.00
_cell.angle_gamma   90.00
#
_symmetry.space_group_name_H-M   'P 1'
#
loop_
_entity.id
_entity.type
_entity.pdbx_description
1 polymer ?
#
loop_
_entity_poly.entity_id
_entity_poly.type
_entity_poly.pdbx_seq_one_letter_code
_entity_poly.pdbx_strand_id
1 'polypeptide(L)'
;MTKIIVDVECKYTPELTRPNAISLGHIFELRGYWQSYLHFHKHSYELQNYIFVARQPVIEKVSKLFINIYEQQFKFKPQLSLENHQLFKKQLAESKWTTWIGIHIQRRSYYVCLNYASSDEYLLYAIDYYRQLYSNVSFIVASDDKRYYRNLFRNQANVFLTPKSFSEGDDLIALSFCQHSIVTGGTFGWWTAYLANGCVIHDKVYPSLCKRHEHYYPPWFLIP
;
A
#
# COMPACT_ATOMS: atom_id res chain seq x y z
N MET A 1 -2.76 -38.55 -15.65
CA MET A 1 -1.96 -37.31 -15.51
C MET A 1 -1.73 -37.06 -14.04
N THR A 2 -0.54 -37.38 -13.57
CA THR A 2 -0.13 -37.24 -12.17
C THR A 2 0.02 -35.75 -11.86
N LYS A 3 -0.81 -35.21 -10.97
CA LYS A 3 -0.61 -33.86 -10.42
C LYS A 3 0.75 -33.86 -9.74
N ILE A 4 1.70 -33.13 -10.31
CA ILE A 4 2.94 -32.77 -9.61
C ILE A 4 2.49 -31.86 -8.47
N ILE A 5 2.33 -32.44 -7.29
CA ILE A 5 2.26 -31.67 -6.05
C ILE A 5 3.69 -31.21 -5.83
N VAL A 6 4.00 -30.01 -6.31
CA VAL A 6 5.22 -29.33 -5.90
C VAL A 6 5.04 -29.11 -4.41
N ASP A 7 5.79 -29.85 -3.61
CA ASP A 7 5.84 -29.66 -2.18
C ASP A 7 6.49 -28.28 -1.95
N VAL A 8 5.67 -27.24 -1.87
CA VAL A 8 6.12 -25.87 -1.61
C VAL A 8 6.43 -25.78 -0.11
N GLU A 9 7.49 -26.46 0.32
CA GLU A 9 8.06 -26.25 1.64
C GLU A 9 8.46 -24.77 1.76
N CYS A 10 7.95 -24.08 2.78
CA CYS A 10 8.37 -22.73 3.10
C CYS A 10 9.85 -22.73 3.51
N LYS A 11 10.75 -22.55 2.54
CA LYS A 11 12.18 -22.45 2.82
C LYS A 11 12.53 -20.99 3.01
N TYR A 12 13.05 -20.69 4.20
CA TYR A 12 13.77 -19.45 4.43
C TYR A 12 15.07 -19.53 3.64
N THR A 13 15.35 -18.52 2.82
CA THR A 13 16.61 -18.39 2.07
C THR A 13 17.44 -17.30 2.76
N PRO A 14 18.36 -17.66 3.69
CA PRO A 14 19.13 -16.69 4.46
C PRO A 14 19.93 -15.72 3.60
N GLU A 15 20.33 -16.14 2.41
CA GLU A 15 21.10 -15.36 1.44
C GLU A 15 20.32 -14.14 0.94
N LEU A 16 18.98 -14.19 0.96
CA LEU A 16 18.15 -13.04 0.62
C LEU A 16 18.23 -11.96 1.68
N THR A 17 18.46 -12.29 2.95
CA THR A 17 18.59 -11.29 4.04
C THR A 17 19.96 -10.66 4.14
N ARG A 18 20.90 -11.04 3.26
CA ARG A 18 22.14 -10.30 3.08
C ARG A 18 21.84 -9.24 2.03
N PRO A 19 21.64 -7.96 2.41
CA PRO A 19 21.91 -6.91 1.44
C PRO A 19 23.36 -7.16 1.03
N ASN A 20 23.58 -7.57 -0.20
CA ASN A 20 24.89 -7.42 -0.80
C ASN A 20 25.08 -5.91 -0.90
N ALA A 21 25.51 -5.33 0.21
CA ALA A 21 26.04 -3.99 0.28
C ALA A 21 27.19 -3.99 -0.73
N ILE A 22 27.11 -3.20 -1.80
CA ILE A 22 28.27 -2.66 -2.50
C ILE A 22 27.84 -1.54 -3.47
N SER A 23 28.66 -0.49 -3.37
CA SER A 23 29.06 0.57 -4.29
C SER A 23 28.11 1.05 -5.40
N LEU A 24 27.99 2.38 -5.48
CA LEU A 24 27.65 3.15 -6.69
C LEU A 24 26.17 3.32 -7.06
N GLY A 25 25.24 3.28 -6.09
CA GLY A 25 24.03 4.12 -6.20
C GLY A 25 22.99 3.77 -7.28
N HIS A 26 22.91 2.53 -7.74
CA HIS A 26 21.88 2.11 -8.70
C HIS A 26 21.05 0.94 -8.16
N ILE A 27 19.77 1.21 -7.92
CA ILE A 27 18.60 0.32 -7.78
C ILE A 27 18.85 -1.04 -7.10
N PHE A 28 18.28 -1.20 -5.90
CA PHE A 28 18.25 -2.45 -5.16
C PHE A 28 17.09 -3.35 -5.68
N GLU A 29 17.41 -4.51 -6.25
CA GLU A 29 16.42 -5.51 -6.63
C GLU A 29 16.26 -6.56 -5.52
N LEU A 30 15.16 -6.46 -4.76
CA LEU A 30 14.76 -7.46 -3.75
C LEU A 30 14.27 -8.73 -4.47
N ARG A 31 15.15 -9.71 -4.69
CA ARG A 31 14.73 -11.02 -5.22
C ARG A 31 14.19 -11.91 -4.08
N GLY A 32 13.05 -12.57 -4.29
CA GLY A 32 12.41 -13.50 -3.34
C GLY A 32 11.31 -12.89 -2.44
N TYR A 33 10.69 -13.74 -1.61
CA TYR A 33 9.55 -13.38 -0.74
C TYR A 33 9.99 -12.59 0.50
N TRP A 34 10.47 -11.35 0.29
CA TRP A 34 10.81 -10.38 1.34
C TRP A 34 9.55 -9.82 2.05
N GLN A 35 8.67 -10.69 2.52
CA GLN A 35 7.48 -10.30 3.30
C GLN A 35 7.54 -10.75 4.75
N SER A 36 8.56 -11.53 5.12
CA SER A 36 8.86 -11.81 6.51
C SER A 36 9.49 -10.59 7.17
N TYR A 37 8.61 -9.68 7.57
CA TYR A 37 8.93 -8.48 8.36
C TYR A 37 9.82 -8.79 9.55
N LEU A 38 9.73 -10.01 10.11
CA LEU A 38 10.58 -10.51 11.19
C LEU A 38 12.09 -10.28 10.96
N HIS A 39 12.56 -10.22 9.71
CA HIS A 39 13.99 -10.05 9.41
C HIS A 39 14.44 -8.59 9.30
N PHE A 40 13.55 -7.69 8.90
CA PHE A 40 13.90 -6.29 8.59
C PHE A 40 13.14 -5.27 9.42
N HIS A 41 12.12 -5.65 10.18
CA HIS A 41 11.31 -4.73 10.96
C HIS A 41 12.10 -4.00 12.04
N LYS A 42 13.20 -4.58 12.52
CA LYS A 42 14.17 -3.88 13.38
C LYS A 42 14.77 -2.60 12.74
N HIS A 43 14.73 -2.49 11.42
CA HIS A 43 15.14 -1.32 10.63
C HIS A 43 13.95 -0.49 10.13
N SER A 44 12.74 -0.68 10.69
CA SER A 44 11.52 0.01 10.24
C SER A 44 11.68 1.53 10.18
N TYR A 45 12.31 2.12 11.20
CA TYR A 45 12.58 3.55 11.25
C TYR A 45 13.41 4.01 10.04
N GLU A 46 14.51 3.32 9.73
CA GLU A 46 15.38 3.67 8.60
C GLU A 46 14.66 3.49 7.25
N LEU A 47 13.94 2.38 7.12
CA LEU A 47 13.17 2.05 5.93
C LEU A 47 12.10 3.11 5.64
N GLN A 48 11.33 3.51 6.65
CA GLN A 48 10.22 4.45 6.52
C GLN A 48 10.68 5.91 6.44
N ASN A 49 11.81 6.28 7.04
CA ASN A 49 12.24 7.68 7.16
C ASN A 49 13.35 8.10 6.22
N TYR A 50 14.17 7.18 5.70
CA TYR A 50 15.33 7.53 4.88
C TYR A 50 15.45 6.75 3.58
N ILE A 51 14.97 5.50 3.52
CA ILE A 51 15.13 4.65 2.33
C ILE A 51 13.95 4.79 1.38
N PHE A 52 12.73 4.53 1.87
CA PHE A 52 11.51 4.59 1.07
C PHE A 52 10.84 5.96 1.17
N VAL A 53 11.60 7.01 0.86
CA VAL A 53 11.12 8.39 0.82
C VAL A 53 11.12 8.92 -0.60
N ALA A 54 10.16 9.79 -0.87
CA ALA A 54 10.00 10.41 -2.17
C ALA A 54 11.06 11.49 -2.41
N ARG A 55 11.55 11.60 -3.65
CA ARG A 55 12.31 12.77 -4.11
C ARG A 55 11.38 13.96 -4.33
N GLN A 56 11.94 15.17 -4.29
CA GLN A 56 11.17 16.42 -4.41
C GLN A 56 10.19 16.46 -5.59
N PRO A 57 10.56 16.07 -6.83
CA PRO A 57 9.61 16.12 -7.96
C PRO A 57 8.43 15.16 -7.79
N VAL A 58 8.63 14.04 -7.07
CA VAL A 58 7.57 13.06 -6.76
C VAL A 58 6.66 13.61 -5.68
N ILE A 59 7.19 14.27 -4.64
CA ILE A 59 6.39 14.95 -3.61
C ILE A 59 5.50 16.02 -4.27
N GLU A 60 6.06 16.85 -5.14
CA GLU A 60 5.31 17.90 -5.86
C GLU A 60 4.24 17.33 -6.79
N LYS A 61 4.54 16.20 -7.47
CA LYS A 61 3.57 15.53 -8.33
C LYS A 61 2.43 14.90 -7.52
N VAL A 62 2.76 14.16 -6.46
CA VAL A 62 1.79 13.41 -5.65
C VAL A 62 0.95 14.35 -4.77
N SER A 63 1.54 15.40 -4.20
CA SER A 63 0.81 16.36 -3.35
C SER A 63 -0.35 17.05 -4.08
N LYS A 64 -0.24 17.25 -5.40
CA LYS A 64 -1.34 17.78 -6.23
C LYS A 64 -2.59 16.91 -6.15
N LEU A 65 -2.47 15.59 -6.01
CA LEU A 65 -3.63 14.70 -5.82
C LEU A 65 -4.40 15.10 -4.55
N PHE A 66 -3.71 15.18 -3.42
CA PHE A 66 -4.30 15.52 -2.13
C PHE A 66 -4.88 16.94 -2.13
N ILE A 67 -4.11 17.92 -2.60
CA ILE A 67 -4.54 19.33 -2.67
C ILE A 67 -5.80 19.47 -3.53
N ASN A 68 -5.85 18.80 -4.69
CA ASN A 68 -7.03 18.84 -5.55
C ASN A 68 -8.25 18.20 -4.87
N ILE A 69 -8.07 17.11 -4.12
CA ILE A 69 -9.17 16.51 -3.35
C ILE A 69 -9.65 17.48 -2.26
N TYR A 70 -8.73 18.18 -1.58
CA TYR A 70 -9.13 19.19 -0.60
C TYR A 70 -9.96 20.31 -1.24
N GLU A 71 -9.53 20.82 -2.39
CA GLU A 71 -10.26 21.86 -3.13
C GLU A 71 -11.64 21.36 -3.59
N GLN A 72 -11.73 20.13 -4.08
CA GLN A 72 -12.97 19.57 -4.61
C GLN A 72 -13.98 19.21 -3.52
N GLN A 73 -13.53 18.56 -2.44
CA GLN A 73 -14.41 18.07 -1.36
C GLN A 73 -14.68 19.13 -0.30
N PHE A 74 -13.65 19.83 0.17
CA PHE A 74 -13.76 20.74 1.32
C PHE A 74 -13.78 22.22 0.92
N LYS A 75 -13.71 22.52 -0.39
CA LYS A 75 -13.83 23.86 -0.97
C LYS A 75 -12.76 24.84 -0.49
N PHE A 76 -11.57 24.34 -0.16
CA PHE A 76 -10.41 25.17 0.18
C PHE A 76 -9.11 24.54 -0.31
N LYS A 77 -8.07 25.37 -0.49
CA LYS A 77 -6.72 24.92 -0.84
C LYS A 77 -5.83 24.97 0.40
N PRO A 78 -5.38 23.83 0.96
CA PRO A 78 -4.49 23.83 2.11
C PRO A 78 -3.11 24.35 1.72
N GLN A 79 -2.46 25.08 2.63
CA GLN A 79 -1.04 25.40 2.51
C GLN A 79 -0.23 24.30 3.21
N LEU A 80 0.24 23.33 2.42
CA LEU A 80 1.07 22.22 2.88
C LEU A 80 2.52 22.47 2.48
N SER A 81 3.48 22.19 3.37
CA SER A 81 4.89 22.23 3.02
C SER A 81 5.23 20.97 2.24
N LEU A 82 5.98 21.15 1.15
CA LEU A 82 6.45 20.07 0.29
C LEU A 82 7.95 19.81 0.47
N GLU A 83 8.57 20.36 1.51
CA GLU A 83 10.02 20.34 1.72
C GLU A 83 10.60 18.92 1.77
N ASN A 84 9.91 18.01 2.44
CA ASN A 84 10.32 16.61 2.51
C ASN A 84 9.12 15.68 2.75
N HIS A 85 9.35 14.39 2.50
CA HIS A 85 8.34 13.34 2.60
C HIS A 85 7.67 13.30 3.98
N GLN A 86 8.47 13.36 5.06
CA GLN A 86 7.96 13.20 6.42
C GLN A 86 7.12 14.39 6.85
N LEU A 87 7.53 15.60 6.49
CA LEU A 87 6.78 16.81 6.80
C LEU A 87 5.41 16.79 6.10
N PHE A 88 5.37 16.47 4.81
CA PHE A 88 4.11 16.39 4.08
C PHE A 88 3.18 15.30 4.65
N LYS A 89 3.72 14.10 4.92
CA LYS A 89 3.00 13.01 5.56
C LYS A 89 2.41 13.42 6.91
N LYS A 90 3.22 14.05 7.76
CA LYS A 90 2.82 14.54 9.08
C LYS A 90 1.68 15.56 8.97
N GLN A 91 1.79 16.52 8.06
CA GLN A 91 0.74 17.54 7.87
C GLN A 91 -0.59 16.93 7.40
N LEU A 92 -0.57 15.88 6.57
CA LEU A 92 -1.78 15.14 6.21
C LEU A 92 -2.37 14.37 7.40
N ALA A 93 -1.52 13.77 8.23
CA ALA A 93 -1.95 13.01 9.41
C ALA A 93 -2.54 13.90 10.53
N GLU A 94 -2.00 15.10 10.72
CA GLU A 94 -2.47 16.07 11.72
C GLU A 94 -3.67 16.91 11.25
N SER A 95 -4.08 16.74 9.99
CA SER A 95 -5.25 17.44 9.42
C SER A 95 -6.54 17.00 10.10
N LYS A 96 -7.35 17.99 10.53
CA LYS A 96 -8.68 17.75 11.14
C LYS A 96 -9.79 17.48 10.12
N TRP A 97 -9.49 17.64 8.83
CA TRP A 97 -10.49 17.61 7.77
C TRP A 97 -10.87 16.20 7.34
N THR A 98 -9.88 15.30 7.26
CA THR A 98 -10.12 13.92 6.83
C THR A 98 -8.98 13.02 7.27
N THR A 99 -9.33 11.78 7.61
CA THR A 99 -8.38 10.69 7.72
C THR A 99 -8.16 10.08 6.33
N TRP A 100 -6.90 9.93 5.91
CA TRP A 100 -6.58 9.33 4.61
C TRP A 100 -6.35 7.82 4.75
N ILE A 101 -7.05 7.04 3.93
CA ILE A 101 -6.93 5.59 3.87
C ILE A 101 -6.41 5.22 2.47
N GLY A 102 -5.26 4.57 2.41
CA GLY A 102 -4.72 4.05 1.15
C GLY A 102 -5.36 2.71 0.81
N ILE A 103 -5.79 2.51 -0.44
CA ILE A 103 -6.28 1.23 -0.93
C ILE A 103 -5.38 0.78 -2.06
N HIS A 104 -4.66 -0.33 -1.86
CA HIS A 104 -3.96 -0.99 -2.95
C HIS A 104 -4.73 -2.21 -3.43
N ILE A 105 -5.01 -2.26 -4.73
CA ILE A 105 -5.77 -3.35 -5.34
C ILE A 105 -5.02 -3.97 -6.52
N GLN A 106 -4.56 -5.20 -6.34
CA GLN A 106 -4.06 -6.05 -7.42
C GLN A 106 -5.20 -6.92 -7.94
N ARG A 107 -5.71 -6.62 -9.14
CA ARG A 107 -6.77 -7.41 -9.78
C ARG A 107 -6.22 -8.53 -10.65
N ARG A 108 -5.11 -8.29 -11.35
CA ARG A 108 -4.52 -9.23 -12.30
C ARG A 108 -3.21 -9.75 -11.74
N SER A 109 -3.20 -11.01 -11.31
CA SER A 109 -1.96 -11.70 -10.95
C SER A 109 -1.29 -12.20 -12.22
N TYR A 110 -0.56 -11.33 -12.92
CA TYR A 110 0.23 -11.74 -14.09
C TYR A 110 1.46 -12.56 -13.70
N TYR A 111 1.94 -12.44 -12.46
CA TYR A 111 3.23 -12.96 -12.01
C TYR A 111 3.16 -14.22 -11.16
N VAL A 112 1.98 -14.55 -10.66
CA VAL A 112 1.75 -15.76 -9.87
C VAL A 112 0.49 -16.39 -10.43
N CYS A 113 0.51 -17.68 -10.77
CA CYS A 113 -0.66 -18.45 -11.23
C CYS A 113 -1.75 -18.62 -10.14
N LEU A 114 -1.85 -17.66 -9.24
CA LEU A 114 -2.94 -17.47 -8.31
C LEU A 114 -4.04 -16.79 -9.14
N ASN A 115 -4.99 -17.58 -9.65
CA ASN A 115 -6.25 -17.07 -10.21
C ASN A 115 -7.11 -16.45 -9.10
N TYR A 116 -6.56 -15.48 -8.37
CA TYR A 116 -7.16 -14.90 -7.19
C TYR A 116 -7.14 -13.39 -7.31
N ALA A 117 -8.34 -12.82 -7.28
CA ALA A 117 -8.58 -11.40 -7.03
C ALA A 117 -9.43 -11.33 -5.76
N SER A 118 -9.09 -10.42 -4.85
CA SER A 118 -9.95 -10.13 -3.71
C SER A 118 -11.34 -9.72 -4.20
N SER A 119 -12.37 -10.09 -3.43
CA SER A 119 -13.75 -9.81 -3.80
C SER A 119 -14.07 -8.33 -3.71
N ASP A 120 -15.03 -7.89 -4.53
CA ASP A 120 -15.53 -6.52 -4.47
C ASP A 120 -16.22 -6.26 -3.12
N GLU A 121 -16.86 -7.29 -2.54
CA GLU A 121 -17.48 -7.26 -1.21
C GLU A 121 -16.45 -6.94 -0.13
N TYR A 122 -15.28 -7.59 -0.14
CA TYR A 122 -14.21 -7.31 0.83
C TYR A 122 -13.82 -5.83 0.81
N LEU A 123 -13.60 -5.27 -0.38
CA LEU A 123 -13.20 -3.88 -0.54
C LEU A 123 -14.27 -2.92 0.00
N LEU A 124 -15.55 -3.20 -0.30
CA LEU A 124 -16.66 -2.39 0.18
C LEU A 124 -16.83 -2.47 1.71
N TYR A 125 -16.73 -3.67 2.31
CA TYR A 125 -16.75 -3.84 3.77
C TYR A 125 -15.60 -3.11 4.45
N ALA A 126 -14.38 -3.21 3.91
CA ALA A 126 -13.20 -2.53 4.47
C ALA A 126 -13.33 -1.00 4.39
N ILE A 127 -13.90 -0.47 3.30
CA ILE A 127 -14.24 0.95 3.18
C ILE A 127 -15.26 1.36 4.25
N ASP A 128 -16.32 0.58 4.43
CA ASP A 128 -17.38 0.89 5.40
C ASP A 128 -16.88 0.78 6.85
N TYR A 129 -15.96 -0.14 7.15
CA TYR A 129 -15.29 -0.20 8.45
C TYR A 129 -14.63 1.15 8.81
N TYR A 130 -13.84 1.72 7.90
CA TYR A 130 -13.16 2.99 8.17
C TYR A 130 -14.12 4.19 8.21
N ARG A 131 -15.24 4.13 7.50
CA ARG A 131 -16.32 5.14 7.61
C ARG A 131 -17.02 5.10 8.96
N GLN A 132 -17.15 3.94 9.56
CA GLN A 132 -17.73 3.80 10.90
C GLN A 132 -16.73 4.26 11.98
N LEU A 133 -15.43 4.07 11.75
CA LEU A 133 -14.38 4.42 12.70
C LEU A 133 -14.04 5.92 12.72
N TYR A 134 -14.13 6.60 11.57
CA TYR A 134 -13.74 8.01 11.43
C TYR A 134 -14.90 8.87 10.94
N SER A 135 -15.10 10.03 11.57
CA SER A 135 -16.16 10.98 11.20
C SER A 135 -16.00 11.56 9.79
N ASN A 136 -14.76 11.82 9.37
CA ASN A 136 -14.40 12.24 8.02
C ASN A 136 -13.27 11.38 7.48
N VAL A 137 -13.50 10.69 6.37
CA VAL A 137 -12.53 9.77 5.77
C VAL A 137 -12.50 9.95 4.26
N SER A 138 -11.31 9.83 3.68
CA SER A 138 -11.07 9.88 2.24
C SER A 138 -10.16 8.75 1.84
N PHE A 139 -10.48 8.08 0.73
CA PHE A 139 -9.75 6.90 0.27
C PHE A 139 -8.97 7.23 -1.00
N ILE A 140 -7.68 6.87 -1.03
CA ILE A 140 -6.83 6.96 -2.22
C ILE A 140 -6.61 5.54 -2.76
N VAL A 141 -7.02 5.28 -4.00
CA VAL A 141 -6.99 3.95 -4.61
C VAL A 141 -5.91 3.88 -5.69
N ALA A 142 -4.94 2.99 -5.50
CA ALA A 142 -4.03 2.56 -6.56
C ALA A 142 -4.37 1.13 -6.99
N SER A 143 -4.33 0.87 -8.29
CA SER A 143 -4.63 -0.44 -8.85
C SER A 143 -4.01 -0.63 -10.23
N ASP A 144 -3.73 -1.88 -10.57
CA ASP A 144 -3.38 -2.35 -11.91
C ASP A 144 -4.58 -2.32 -12.88
N ASP A 145 -5.83 -2.22 -12.39
CA ASP A 145 -7.04 -2.06 -13.20
C ASP A 145 -7.88 -0.83 -12.77
N LYS A 146 -7.29 0.36 -12.95
CA LYS A 146 -7.95 1.65 -12.66
C LYS A 146 -9.28 1.85 -13.42
N ARG A 147 -9.53 1.14 -14.52
CA ARG A 147 -10.80 1.23 -15.26
C ARG A 147 -11.90 0.50 -14.52
N TYR A 148 -11.65 -0.73 -14.09
CA TYR A 148 -12.61 -1.53 -13.34
C TYR A 148 -13.02 -0.82 -12.03
N TYR A 149 -12.05 -0.43 -11.22
CA TYR A 149 -12.35 0.15 -9.90
C TYR A 149 -12.94 1.54 -9.96
N ARG A 150 -12.73 2.29 -11.04
CA ARG A 150 -13.47 3.53 -11.28
C ARG A 150 -14.96 3.27 -11.44
N ASN A 151 -15.34 2.17 -12.08
CA ASN A 151 -16.73 1.78 -12.22
C ASN A 151 -17.30 1.22 -10.90
N LEU A 152 -16.54 0.37 -10.20
CA LEU A 152 -16.96 -0.17 -8.90
C LEU A 152 -17.24 0.96 -7.89
N PHE A 153 -16.35 1.95 -7.81
CA PHE A 153 -16.44 3.05 -6.85
C PHE A 153 -17.14 4.30 -7.38
N ARG A 154 -17.83 4.23 -8.53
CA ARG A 154 -18.45 5.41 -9.17
C ARG A 154 -19.44 6.18 -8.28
N ASN A 155 -20.07 5.49 -7.34
CA ASN A 155 -21.04 6.04 -6.39
C ASN A 155 -20.44 6.29 -4.99
N GLN A 156 -19.12 6.14 -4.83
CA GLN A 156 -18.43 6.32 -3.56
C GLN A 156 -17.77 7.71 -3.53
N ALA A 157 -18.48 8.71 -3.01
CA ALA A 157 -18.11 10.12 -3.14
C ALA A 157 -16.72 10.50 -2.57
N ASN A 158 -16.23 9.78 -1.57
CA ASN A 158 -14.94 10.00 -0.91
C ASN A 158 -13.85 8.99 -1.32
N VAL A 159 -14.02 8.30 -2.45
CA VAL A 159 -13.05 7.33 -2.99
C VAL A 159 -12.43 7.86 -4.27
N PHE A 160 -11.11 8.04 -4.26
CA PHE A 160 -10.36 8.70 -5.33
C PHE A 160 -9.30 7.77 -5.90
N LEU A 161 -9.38 7.47 -7.19
CA LEU A 161 -8.32 6.72 -7.86
C LEU A 161 -7.12 7.63 -8.17
N THR A 162 -5.92 7.09 -8.03
CA THR A 162 -4.71 7.79 -8.47
C THR A 162 -4.75 8.06 -9.98
N PRO A 163 -4.12 9.14 -10.45
CA PRO A 163 -4.09 9.48 -11.88
C PRO A 163 -3.49 8.37 -12.75
N LYS A 164 -3.93 8.30 -14.02
CA LYS A 164 -3.32 7.39 -15.00
C LYS A 164 -1.85 7.70 -15.28
N SER A 165 -1.42 8.95 -15.05
CA SER A 165 -0.05 9.41 -15.23
C SER A 165 0.89 9.04 -14.07
N PHE A 166 0.37 8.42 -13.01
CA PHE A 166 1.20 7.90 -11.91
C PHE A 166 1.85 6.60 -12.34
N SER A 167 3.16 6.52 -12.11
CA SER A 167 3.94 5.28 -12.11
C SER A 167 3.64 4.47 -10.85
N GLU A 168 4.11 3.23 -10.81
CA GLU A 168 4.05 2.40 -9.60
C GLU A 168 4.75 3.08 -8.41
N GLY A 169 5.87 3.77 -8.65
CA GLY A 169 6.54 4.55 -7.61
C GLY A 169 5.70 5.73 -7.10
N ASP A 170 4.97 6.42 -7.98
CA ASP A 170 4.06 7.49 -7.56
C ASP A 170 2.88 6.95 -6.74
N ASP A 171 2.33 5.79 -7.14
CA ASP A 171 1.27 5.10 -6.42
C ASP A 171 1.75 4.64 -5.03
N LEU A 172 2.97 4.08 -4.94
CA LEU A 172 3.58 3.70 -3.66
C LEU A 172 3.69 4.89 -2.70
N ILE A 173 4.21 6.02 -3.19
CA ILE A 173 4.36 7.25 -2.39
C ILE A 173 3.00 7.85 -2.01
N ALA A 174 2.04 7.88 -2.93
CA ALA A 174 0.70 8.39 -2.62
C ALA A 174 0.03 7.59 -1.50
N LEU A 175 0.16 6.26 -1.54
CA LEU A 175 -0.39 5.40 -0.50
C LEU A 175 0.40 5.48 0.81
N SER A 176 1.73 5.67 0.78
CA SER A 176 2.55 5.79 1.99
C SER A 176 2.28 7.09 2.78
N PHE A 177 1.67 8.10 2.15
CA PHE A 177 1.20 9.31 2.81
C PHE A 177 -0.12 9.14 3.59
N CYS A 178 -0.86 8.04 3.37
CA CYS A 178 -2.09 7.78 4.09
C CYS A 178 -1.82 7.32 5.54
N GLN A 179 -2.79 7.53 6.44
CA GLN A 179 -2.69 7.10 7.84
C GLN A 179 -2.95 5.61 8.03
N HIS A 180 -3.84 5.02 7.25
CA HIS A 180 -4.21 3.60 7.32
C HIS A 180 -4.31 2.99 5.94
N SER A 181 -4.48 1.67 5.86
CA SER A 181 -4.48 0.97 4.58
C SER A 181 -5.50 -0.15 4.48
N ILE A 182 -6.01 -0.35 3.26
CA ILE A 182 -6.73 -1.54 2.82
C ILE A 182 -5.89 -2.17 1.71
N VAL A 183 -5.58 -3.46 1.80
CA VAL A 183 -4.74 -4.14 0.80
C VAL A 183 -5.34 -5.45 0.34
N THR A 184 -5.22 -5.74 -0.95
CA THR A 184 -5.43 -7.10 -1.48
C THR A 184 -4.13 -7.91 -1.44
N GLY A 185 -4.21 -9.20 -1.79
CA GLY A 185 -3.04 -10.06 -1.90
C GLY A 185 -1.97 -9.50 -2.85
N GLY A 186 -0.70 -9.58 -2.44
CA GLY A 186 0.44 -9.09 -3.23
C GLY A 186 1.52 -8.38 -2.40
N THR A 187 2.74 -8.33 -2.93
CA THR A 187 3.91 -7.68 -2.31
C THR A 187 3.81 -6.16 -2.34
N PHE A 188 3.29 -5.60 -3.42
CA PHE A 188 3.18 -4.15 -3.56
C PHE A 188 2.25 -3.56 -2.49
N GLY A 189 1.03 -4.10 -2.37
CA GLY A 189 0.08 -3.66 -1.33
C GLY A 189 0.67 -3.79 0.08
N TRP A 190 1.35 -4.90 0.36
CA TRP A 190 2.05 -5.10 1.63
C TRP A 190 3.01 -3.95 1.96
N TRP A 191 3.87 -3.57 1.00
CA TRP A 191 4.82 -2.46 1.20
C TRP A 191 4.13 -1.12 1.34
N THR A 192 3.08 -0.84 0.55
CA THR A 192 2.32 0.43 0.70
C THR A 192 1.79 0.60 2.12
N ALA A 193 1.23 -0.47 2.70
CA ALA A 193 0.66 -0.46 4.03
C ALA A 193 1.73 -0.41 5.14
N TYR A 194 2.83 -1.14 4.96
CA TYR A 194 3.98 -1.08 5.87
C TYR A 194 4.60 0.32 5.94
N LEU A 195 4.67 1.02 4.80
CA LEU A 195 5.19 2.39 4.71
C LEU A 195 4.19 3.44 5.20
N ALA A 196 2.89 3.21 5.05
CA ALA A 196 1.84 4.04 5.66
C ALA A 196 1.94 4.03 7.19
N ASN A 197 2.30 2.89 7.78
CA ASN A 197 2.58 2.73 9.21
C ASN A 197 1.37 3.04 10.12
N GLY A 198 0.21 2.49 9.78
CA GLY A 198 -0.97 2.50 10.64
C GLY A 198 -1.73 1.19 10.59
N CYS A 199 -3.00 1.20 11.03
CA CYS A 199 -3.87 0.03 10.92
C CYS A 199 -4.02 -0.42 9.46
N VAL A 200 -3.96 -1.72 9.23
CA VAL A 200 -4.10 -2.30 7.90
C VAL A 200 -5.22 -3.32 7.93
N ILE A 201 -6.19 -3.18 7.04
CA ILE A 201 -7.16 -4.23 6.73
C ILE A 201 -6.65 -4.98 5.51
N HIS A 202 -6.56 -6.30 5.61
CA HIS A 202 -6.21 -7.13 4.48
C HIS A 202 -7.22 -8.27 4.28
N ASP A 203 -7.31 -8.74 3.04
CA ASP A 203 -8.14 -9.89 2.71
C ASP A 203 -7.58 -11.17 3.37
N LYS A 204 -8.44 -12.12 3.71
CA LYS A 204 -8.11 -13.37 4.42
C LYS A 204 -7.21 -14.31 3.62
N VAL A 205 -6.94 -14.02 2.35
CA VAL A 205 -6.36 -15.01 1.44
C VAL A 205 -5.22 -14.39 0.64
N TYR A 206 -4.00 -14.59 1.15
CA TYR A 206 -2.89 -14.87 0.25
C TYR A 206 -2.86 -16.40 0.12
N PRO A 207 -3.15 -16.99 -1.06
CA PRO A 207 -3.07 -18.42 -1.27
C PRO A 207 -1.59 -18.85 -1.37
N SER A 208 -0.79 -18.55 -0.35
CA SER A 208 0.46 -19.27 -0.17
C SER A 208 0.09 -20.66 0.30
N LEU A 209 0.57 -21.68 -0.42
CA LEU A 209 0.68 -23.05 0.11
C LEU A 209 1.53 -23.12 1.39
N CYS A 210 2.17 -22.00 1.74
CA CYS A 210 2.93 -21.82 2.96
C CYS A 210 2.03 -21.68 4.18
N LYS A 211 2.19 -22.59 5.15
CA LYS A 211 1.47 -22.61 6.43
C LYS A 211 1.90 -21.51 7.41
N ARG A 212 2.97 -20.77 7.12
CA ARG A 212 3.53 -19.71 7.98
C ARG A 212 2.90 -18.35 7.69
N HIS A 213 1.58 -18.24 7.83
CA HIS A 213 0.85 -17.00 7.55
C HIS A 213 1.32 -15.83 8.43
N GLU A 214 1.75 -16.12 9.66
CA GLU A 214 2.33 -15.20 10.62
C GLU A 214 3.68 -14.60 10.19
N HIS A 215 4.35 -15.23 9.21
CA HIS A 215 5.53 -14.65 8.59
C HIS A 215 5.17 -13.68 7.46
N TYR A 216 3.94 -13.68 6.95
CA TYR A 216 3.56 -12.79 5.86
C TYR A 216 2.94 -11.50 6.40
N TYR A 217 1.87 -11.62 7.19
CA TYR A 217 1.19 -10.46 7.75
C TYR A 217 1.68 -10.24 9.18
N PRO A 218 2.21 -9.04 9.49
CA PRO A 218 2.48 -8.68 10.88
C PRO A 218 1.21 -8.77 11.73
N PRO A 219 1.31 -9.01 13.05
CA PRO A 219 0.14 -9.16 13.91
C PRO A 219 -0.71 -7.88 14.03
N TRP A 220 -0.19 -6.73 13.61
CA TRP A 220 -0.93 -5.46 13.53
C TRP A 220 -1.65 -5.24 12.19
N PHE A 221 -1.51 -6.17 11.24
CA PHE A 221 -2.34 -6.24 10.05
C PHE A 221 -3.58 -7.05 10.41
N LEU A 222 -4.73 -6.37 10.39
CA LEU A 222 -5.99 -6.89 10.84
C LEU A 222 -6.73 -7.58 9.70
N ILE A 223 -7.34 -8.69 10.05
CA ILE A 223 -8.31 -9.38 9.23
C ILE A 223 -9.70 -8.92 9.67
N PRO A 224 -10.58 -8.50 8.75
CA PRO A 224 -11.95 -8.13 9.09
C PRO A 224 -12.82 -9.34 9.49
#